data_AF-A0AA39Q4T3-F1
#
_entry.id   AF-A0AA39Q4T3-F1
#
_cell.length_a   1.000
_cell.length_b   1.000
_cell.length_c   1.000
_cell.angle_alpha   90.00
_cell.angle_beta   90.00
_cell.angle_gamma   90.00
#
_symmetry.space_group_name_H-M   'P 1'
#
loop_
_entity.id
_entity.type
_entity.pdbx_description
1 polymer ?
#
loop_
_entity_poly.entity_id
_entity_poly.type
_entity_poly.pdbx_seq_one_letter_code
_entity_poly.pdbx_strand_id
1 'polypeptide(L)'
;MFRLDCMPPARDFCDCIAFNHYVGRSYPEKMPERHRYEANWITSPPEISKEQSTAYKRLDVAVKEDIVPLAMSVVSSTRIRLLEALMGVLMKRSGSIQRNIVNLRNVSSRDSLTKASFHAIWLFAWSALSPPKYGRQWEAVIAGSHYPARVSKDDCLAVWFRENLCVFAWTHLDDERNLKAAVAAITECLRSRSCDSDTFGVAFSLFHCAVVRLDGKTGQVTHTGVLDFLPSWYAYSPSTPGITALARLSEYLDDLSMGHPDVTVRTTEPLHMRLPHELLAKISEYICGSDTLLAYAQASVQTRAACRAMLMKPWVVDLQLLAVHPDSVLCDGQDGSNKLSNCAHANELHDEDEDAMGQKFVYLSDAKFLTLDEKRADTVYSVSDPQYHRELLQVSSRIYLE
;
A
#
# COMPACT_ATOMS: atom_id res chain seq x y z
N MET A 1 -19.09 3.84 24.00
CA MET A 1 -19.26 3.20 25.33
C MET A 1 -19.60 1.74 25.09
N PHE A 2 -18.94 0.78 25.77
CA PHE A 2 -19.27 -0.64 25.63
C PHE A 2 -20.69 -0.89 26.14
N ARG A 3 -21.58 -1.39 25.29
CA ARG A 3 -22.96 -1.75 25.62
C ARG A 3 -22.99 -3.16 26.20
N LEU A 4 -23.00 -3.26 27.53
CA LEU A 4 -23.05 -4.55 28.23
C LEU A 4 -24.39 -5.27 28.03
N ASP A 5 -25.45 -4.54 27.66
CA ASP A 5 -26.76 -5.07 27.32
C ASP A 5 -26.77 -5.85 25.98
N CYS A 6 -25.73 -5.70 25.16
CA CYS A 6 -25.51 -6.46 23.94
C CYS A 6 -24.62 -7.69 24.13
N MET A 7 -24.18 -7.99 25.37
CA MET A 7 -23.29 -9.12 25.63
C MET A 7 -23.97 -10.46 25.29
N PRO A 8 -23.23 -11.44 24.74
CA PRO A 8 -23.72 -12.80 24.60
C PRO A 8 -24.20 -13.36 25.96
N PRO A 9 -25.14 -14.31 25.97
CA PRO A 9 -25.49 -15.04 27.18
C PRO A 9 -24.24 -15.60 27.87
N ALA A 10 -24.20 -15.60 29.21
CA ALA A 10 -23.02 -16.02 29.97
C ALA A 10 -22.51 -17.42 29.58
N ARG A 11 -23.43 -18.33 29.24
CA ARG A 11 -23.11 -19.69 28.77
C ARG A 11 -22.37 -19.74 27.42
N ASP A 12 -22.54 -18.73 26.57
CA ASP A 12 -22.02 -18.67 25.20
C ASP A 12 -20.86 -17.66 25.08
N PHE A 13 -20.48 -16.98 26.18
CA PHE A 13 -19.55 -15.86 26.16
C PHE A 13 -18.13 -16.27 25.71
N CYS A 14 -17.60 -17.38 26.23
CA CYS A 14 -16.28 -17.87 25.85
C CYS A 14 -16.22 -18.25 24.37
N ASP A 15 -17.29 -18.84 23.83
CA ASP A 15 -17.38 -19.21 22.41
C ASP A 15 -17.47 -17.98 21.48
N CYS A 16 -17.80 -16.81 22.05
CA CYS A 16 -17.83 -15.55 21.33
C CYS A 16 -16.48 -14.82 21.28
N ILE A 17 -15.42 -15.38 21.87
CA ILE A 17 -14.05 -14.87 21.78
C ILE A 17 -13.32 -15.71 20.74
N ALA A 18 -12.97 -15.09 19.61
CA ALA A 18 -12.28 -15.75 18.51
C ALA A 18 -11.12 -14.91 17.99
N PHE A 19 -10.56 -15.33 16.86
CA PHE A 19 -9.57 -14.59 16.10
C PHE A 19 -10.13 -14.32 14.71
N ASN A 20 -9.84 -13.13 14.18
CA ASN A 20 -10.16 -12.78 12.80
C ASN A 20 -9.11 -13.36 11.82
N HIS A 21 -9.29 -13.15 10.51
CA HIS A 21 -8.38 -13.68 9.48
C HIS A 21 -6.97 -13.06 9.53
N TYR A 22 -6.79 -11.99 10.29
CA TYR A 22 -5.52 -11.31 10.51
C TYR A 22 -4.95 -11.56 11.93
N VAL A 23 -5.40 -12.63 12.59
CA VAL A 23 -4.90 -13.08 13.91
C VAL A 23 -5.17 -12.06 15.04
N GLY A 24 -5.98 -11.04 14.79
CA GLY A 24 -6.46 -10.12 15.83
C GLY A 24 -7.57 -10.77 16.65
N ARG A 25 -7.57 -10.56 17.97
CA ARG A 25 -8.69 -10.98 18.83
C ARG A 25 -9.97 -10.28 18.38
N SER A 26 -11.02 -11.06 18.13
CA SER A 26 -12.32 -10.53 17.69
C SER A 26 -13.45 -11.51 18.04
N TYR A 27 -14.60 -11.36 17.40
CA TYR A 27 -15.73 -12.28 17.52
C TYR A 27 -15.69 -13.39 16.46
N PRO A 28 -16.42 -14.51 16.61
CA PRO A 28 -16.55 -15.48 15.53
C PRO A 28 -17.39 -14.89 14.39
N GLU A 29 -17.06 -15.19 13.12
CA GLU A 29 -17.77 -14.66 11.94
C GLU A 29 -19.30 -14.86 12.01
N LYS A 30 -19.73 -15.99 12.58
CA LYS A 30 -21.13 -16.37 12.76
C LYS A 30 -21.82 -15.67 13.95
N MET A 31 -21.13 -14.79 14.68
CA MET A 31 -21.72 -14.06 15.81
C MET A 31 -22.90 -13.20 15.32
N PRO A 32 -24.08 -13.28 15.95
CA PRO A 32 -25.21 -12.42 15.60
C PRO A 32 -24.86 -10.94 15.77
N GLU A 33 -25.32 -10.11 14.83
CA GLU A 33 -25.01 -8.66 14.77
C GLU A 33 -25.30 -7.92 16.09
N ARG A 34 -26.41 -8.26 16.75
CA ARG A 34 -26.79 -7.68 18.06
C ARG A 34 -25.73 -7.86 19.16
N HIS A 35 -24.85 -8.85 19.01
CA HIS A 35 -23.76 -9.13 19.97
C HIS A 35 -22.39 -8.63 19.47
N ARG A 36 -22.28 -8.19 18.22
CA ARG A 36 -21.06 -7.61 17.68
C ARG A 36 -20.85 -6.24 18.30
N TYR A 37 -19.71 -6.03 18.94
CA TYR A 37 -19.39 -4.73 19.53
C TYR A 37 -19.27 -3.62 18.47
N GLU A 38 -18.88 -3.97 17.23
CA GLU A 38 -18.69 -3.01 16.12
C GLU A 38 -20.01 -2.40 15.63
N ALA A 39 -21.07 -3.19 15.51
CA ALA A 39 -22.36 -2.74 14.96
C ALA A 39 -22.99 -1.61 15.79
N ASN A 40 -22.63 -1.52 17.07
CA ASN A 40 -23.17 -0.53 18.00
C ASN A 40 -22.26 0.69 18.20
N TRP A 41 -21.08 0.72 17.56
CA TRP A 41 -20.05 1.75 17.80
C TRP A 41 -19.73 2.63 16.59
N ILE A 42 -20.21 2.27 15.40
CA ILE A 42 -20.03 3.10 14.21
C ILE A 42 -20.70 4.44 14.48
N THR A 43 -19.89 5.49 14.53
CA THR A 43 -20.39 6.84 14.73
C THR A 43 -21.14 7.27 13.49
N SER A 44 -22.30 7.90 13.66
CA SER A 44 -23.02 8.48 12.52
C SER A 44 -22.13 9.49 11.79
N PRO A 45 -22.16 9.52 10.44
CA PRO A 45 -21.41 10.49 9.68
C PRO A 45 -21.69 11.92 10.14
N PRO A 46 -20.67 12.79 10.27
CA PRO A 46 -20.85 14.16 10.70
C PRO A 46 -21.68 14.94 9.67
N GLU A 47 -22.45 15.91 10.17
CA GLU A 47 -23.17 16.84 9.30
C GLU A 47 -22.18 17.70 8.51
N ILE A 48 -22.45 17.84 7.22
CA ILE A 48 -21.66 18.67 6.30
C ILE A 48 -22.28 20.06 6.24
N SER A 49 -21.44 21.10 6.31
CA SER A 49 -21.90 22.48 6.27
C SER A 49 -22.50 22.84 4.89
N LYS A 50 -23.38 23.85 4.86
CA LYS A 50 -23.97 24.33 3.59
C LYS A 50 -22.89 24.84 2.64
N GLU A 51 -21.83 25.45 3.19
CA GLU A 51 -20.69 25.97 2.45
C GLU A 51 -19.94 24.83 1.74
N GLN A 52 -19.67 23.73 2.43
CA GLN A 52 -19.02 22.55 1.86
C GLN A 52 -19.87 21.91 0.75
N SER A 53 -21.18 21.77 0.97
CA SER A 53 -22.10 21.28 -0.06
C SER A 53 -22.14 22.20 -1.28
N THR A 54 -22.11 23.51 -1.07
CA THR A 54 -22.08 24.51 -2.14
C THR A 54 -20.75 24.51 -2.88
N ALA A 55 -19.63 24.30 -2.18
CA ALA A 55 -18.31 24.21 -2.79
C ALA A 55 -18.24 23.07 -3.81
N TYR A 56 -18.76 21.88 -3.48
CA TYR A 56 -18.85 20.77 -4.43
C TYR A 56 -19.72 21.10 -5.64
N LYS A 57 -20.90 21.73 -5.45
CA LYS A 57 -21.80 22.10 -6.56
C LYS A 57 -21.19 23.12 -7.53
N ARG A 58 -20.21 23.91 -7.09
CA ARG A 58 -19.47 24.85 -7.94
C ARG A 58 -18.40 24.15 -8.79
N LEU A 59 -18.04 22.92 -8.43
CA LEU A 59 -17.14 22.13 -9.26
C LEU A 59 -17.95 21.54 -10.42
N ASP A 60 -17.47 21.75 -11.65
CA ASP A 60 -17.97 21.02 -12.82
C ASP A 60 -17.36 19.61 -12.79
N VAL A 61 -18.04 18.69 -12.11
CA VAL A 61 -17.52 17.37 -11.75
C VAL A 61 -18.17 16.27 -12.56
N ALA A 62 -17.35 15.42 -13.16
CA ALA A 62 -17.81 14.14 -13.70
C ALA A 62 -17.37 12.97 -12.81
N VAL A 63 -18.33 12.11 -12.45
CA VAL A 63 -18.08 10.87 -11.72
C VAL A 63 -17.78 9.76 -12.71
N LYS A 64 -16.70 9.00 -12.49
CA LYS A 64 -16.31 7.86 -13.32
C LYS A 64 -16.11 6.62 -12.46
N GLU A 65 -16.31 5.43 -13.00
CA GLU A 65 -15.97 4.19 -12.28
C GLU A 65 -14.46 4.05 -12.11
N ASP A 66 -13.71 4.47 -13.13
CA ASP A 66 -12.25 4.44 -13.15
C ASP A 66 -11.69 5.72 -13.80
N ILE A 67 -10.66 6.27 -13.17
CA ILE A 67 -9.96 7.47 -13.63
C ILE A 67 -8.67 7.12 -14.33
N VAL A 68 -8.12 5.94 -14.07
CA VAL A 68 -6.80 5.53 -14.53
C VAL A 68 -6.96 4.76 -15.85
N PRO A 69 -6.49 5.29 -16.99
CA PRO A 69 -6.70 4.67 -18.30
C PRO A 69 -5.70 3.53 -18.61
N LEU A 70 -5.27 2.77 -17.60
CA LEU A 70 -4.32 1.66 -17.79
C LEU A 70 -5.04 0.34 -18.00
N ALA A 71 -4.72 -0.36 -19.08
CA ALA A 71 -5.08 -1.76 -19.21
C ALA A 71 -4.35 -2.60 -18.13
N MET A 72 -5.00 -3.66 -17.66
CA MET A 72 -4.42 -4.56 -16.68
C MET A 72 -3.19 -5.27 -17.28
N SER A 73 -2.00 -4.90 -16.79
CA SER A 73 -0.74 -5.54 -17.17
C SER A 73 -0.32 -6.60 -16.14
N VAL A 74 0.66 -7.44 -16.48
CA VAL A 74 1.27 -8.37 -15.52
C VAL A 74 1.91 -7.62 -14.35
N VAL A 75 2.50 -6.44 -14.63
CA VAL A 75 3.07 -5.56 -13.60
C VAL A 75 1.97 -5.03 -12.68
N SER A 76 0.84 -4.57 -13.24
CA SER A 76 -0.33 -4.13 -12.48
C SER A 76 -0.84 -5.23 -11.55
N SER A 77 -1.05 -6.44 -12.09
CA SER A 77 -1.52 -7.58 -11.30
C SER A 77 -0.55 -7.93 -10.17
N THR A 78 0.76 -7.89 -10.44
CA THR A 78 1.79 -8.22 -9.44
C THR A 78 1.84 -7.16 -8.34
N ARG A 79 1.77 -5.88 -8.71
CA ARG A 79 1.68 -4.76 -7.76
C ARG A 79 0.44 -4.86 -6.87
N ILE A 80 -0.73 -5.18 -7.46
CA ILE A 80 -1.98 -5.34 -6.70
C ILE A 80 -1.84 -6.46 -5.68
N ARG A 81 -1.36 -7.64 -6.08
CA ARG A 81 -1.18 -8.77 -5.15
C ARG A 81 -0.15 -8.48 -4.07
N LEU A 82 0.94 -7.79 -4.40
CA LEU A 82 1.90 -7.34 -3.41
C LEU A 82 1.25 -6.39 -2.41
N LEU A 83 0.44 -5.44 -2.89
CA LEU A 83 -0.25 -4.50 -2.03
C LEU A 83 -1.26 -5.20 -1.11
N GLU A 84 -2.04 -6.16 -1.63
CA GLU A 84 -2.94 -7.02 -0.83
C GLU A 84 -2.19 -7.71 0.31
N ALA A 85 -1.04 -8.33 0.01
CA ALA A 85 -0.21 -9.00 1.01
C ALA A 85 0.32 -8.01 2.06
N LEU A 86 0.80 -6.84 1.63
CA LEU A 86 1.27 -5.78 2.52
C LEU A 86 0.16 -5.25 3.43
N MET A 87 -1.04 -5.04 2.90
CA MET A 87 -2.20 -4.63 3.71
C MET A 87 -2.51 -5.69 4.78
N GLY A 88 -2.48 -6.97 4.42
CA GLY A 88 -2.66 -8.06 5.37
C GLY A 88 -1.60 -8.09 6.46
N VAL A 89 -0.32 -7.88 6.11
CA VAL A 89 0.78 -7.78 7.08
C VAL A 89 0.57 -6.59 8.02
N LEU A 90 0.16 -5.43 7.51
CA LEU A 90 -0.11 -4.25 8.32
C LEU A 90 -1.30 -4.45 9.26
N MET A 91 -2.34 -5.14 8.80
CA MET A 91 -3.51 -5.50 9.62
C MET A 91 -3.19 -6.54 10.69
N LYS A 92 -2.29 -7.50 10.40
CA LYS A 92 -1.81 -8.51 11.35
C LYS A 92 -0.80 -7.97 12.38
N ARG A 93 -0.22 -6.79 12.09
CA ARG A 93 0.84 -6.17 12.91
C ARG A 93 0.38 -5.84 14.33
N SER A 94 1.34 -5.45 15.17
CA SER A 94 1.22 -5.08 16.58
C SER A 94 -0.17 -4.57 17.02
N GLY A 95 -0.57 -4.94 18.23
CA GLY A 95 -1.86 -4.55 18.80
C GLY A 95 -2.13 -3.04 18.83
N SER A 96 -1.09 -2.20 18.74
CA SER A 96 -1.22 -0.75 18.59
C SER A 96 -1.83 -0.33 17.25
N ILE A 97 -1.39 -0.90 16.12
CA ILE A 97 -1.93 -0.58 14.79
C ILE A 97 -3.36 -1.10 14.71
N GLN A 98 -3.61 -2.35 15.08
CA GLN A 98 -4.96 -2.91 15.12
C GLN A 98 -5.93 -2.05 15.94
N ARG A 99 -5.50 -1.60 17.13
CA ARG A 99 -6.29 -0.70 17.97
C ARG A 99 -6.57 0.64 17.28
N ASN A 100 -5.60 1.21 16.58
CA ASN A 100 -5.79 2.45 15.83
C ASN A 100 -6.77 2.28 14.67
N ILE A 101 -6.69 1.17 13.94
CA ILE A 101 -7.66 0.84 12.88
C ILE A 101 -9.06 0.76 13.48
N VAL A 102 -9.25 0.02 14.57
CA VAL A 102 -10.57 -0.09 15.23
C VAL A 102 -11.06 1.27 15.72
N ASN A 103 -10.19 2.07 16.33
CA ASN A 103 -10.55 3.40 16.82
C ASN A 103 -10.94 4.37 15.70
N LEU A 104 -10.31 4.26 14.52
CA LEU A 104 -10.63 5.08 13.36
C LEU A 104 -12.09 4.93 12.89
N ARG A 105 -12.72 3.76 13.09
CA ARG A 105 -14.16 3.57 12.81
C ARG A 105 -15.08 4.39 13.71
N ASN A 106 -14.59 4.78 14.89
CA ASN A 106 -15.38 5.45 15.91
C ASN A 106 -15.12 6.97 15.94
N VAL A 107 -14.20 7.47 15.12
CA VAL A 107 -13.89 8.90 15.04
C VAL A 107 -15.11 9.63 14.50
N SER A 108 -15.68 10.56 15.26
CA SER A 108 -16.93 11.25 14.92
C SER A 108 -16.80 12.28 13.80
N SER A 109 -15.62 12.89 13.67
CA SER A 109 -15.34 13.88 12.65
C SER A 109 -13.87 13.89 12.29
N ARG A 110 -13.53 14.41 11.11
CA ARG A 110 -12.14 14.59 10.68
C ARG A 110 -11.30 15.40 11.69
N ASP A 111 -11.93 16.37 12.37
CA ASP A 111 -11.26 17.25 13.33
C ASP A 111 -10.93 16.52 14.65
N SER A 112 -11.49 15.31 14.83
CA SER A 112 -11.23 14.43 15.97
C SER A 112 -10.14 13.38 15.66
N LEU A 113 -9.50 13.44 14.49
CA LEU A 113 -8.39 12.55 14.15
C LEU A 113 -7.19 12.82 15.06
N THR A 114 -6.76 11.79 15.77
CA THR A 114 -5.56 11.87 16.63
C THR A 114 -4.28 11.69 15.81
N LYS A 115 -3.13 12.03 16.39
CA LYS A 115 -1.81 11.72 15.78
C LYS A 115 -1.67 10.23 15.40
N ALA A 116 -2.20 9.33 16.23
CA ALA A 116 -2.20 7.90 15.96
C ALA A 116 -3.11 7.51 14.78
N SER A 117 -4.24 8.22 14.63
CA SER A 117 -5.16 8.07 13.51
C SER A 117 -4.49 8.47 12.20
N PHE A 118 -3.86 9.64 12.17
CA PHE A 118 -3.07 10.10 11.03
C PHE A 118 -1.93 9.15 10.71
N HIS A 119 -1.20 8.67 11.72
CA HIS A 119 -0.12 7.69 11.51
C HIS A 119 -0.62 6.42 10.80
N ALA A 120 -1.78 5.88 11.21
CA ALA A 120 -2.36 4.73 10.52
C ALA A 120 -2.81 5.07 9.09
N ILE A 121 -3.56 6.17 8.91
CA ILE A 121 -4.00 6.63 7.59
C ILE A 121 -2.82 6.78 6.62
N TRP A 122 -1.77 7.49 7.05
CA TRP A 122 -0.63 7.76 6.21
C TRP A 122 0.22 6.53 5.96
N LEU A 123 0.34 5.61 6.91
CA LEU A 123 1.08 4.36 6.71
C LEU A 123 0.45 3.54 5.59
N PHE A 124 -0.87 3.38 5.62
CA PHE A 124 -1.62 2.62 4.62
C PHE A 124 -1.65 3.34 3.26
N ALA A 125 -1.89 4.65 3.24
CA ALA A 125 -1.85 5.43 2.01
C ALA A 125 -0.47 5.40 1.36
N TRP A 126 0.61 5.56 2.15
CA TRP A 126 1.99 5.49 1.68
C TRP A 126 2.27 4.11 1.10
N SER A 127 1.83 3.04 1.76
CA SER A 127 1.97 1.66 1.24
C SER A 127 1.37 1.48 -0.15
N ALA A 128 0.20 2.07 -0.38
CA ALA A 128 -0.54 1.94 -1.63
C ALA A 128 -0.01 2.83 -2.76
N LEU A 129 0.56 3.99 -2.42
CA LEU A 129 0.89 5.05 -3.39
C LEU A 129 2.40 5.28 -3.57
N SER A 130 3.23 4.68 -2.71
CA SER A 130 4.66 4.64 -2.92
C SER A 130 5.00 3.83 -4.17
N PRO A 131 6.11 4.15 -4.84
CA PRO A 131 6.69 3.27 -5.83
C PRO A 131 6.90 1.88 -5.21
N PRO A 132 6.77 0.79 -5.96
CA PRO A 132 6.70 -0.55 -5.40
C PRO A 132 8.10 -1.09 -5.05
N LYS A 133 8.87 -0.35 -4.25
CA LYS A 133 10.19 -0.73 -3.76
C LYS A 133 10.14 -0.87 -2.25
N TYR A 134 9.89 -2.08 -1.79
CA TYR A 134 9.66 -2.38 -0.39
C TYR A 134 10.93 -2.96 0.24
N GLY A 135 11.87 -2.09 0.64
CA GLY A 135 13.15 -2.46 1.25
C GLY A 135 13.35 -1.87 2.66
N ARG A 136 14.59 -1.67 3.12
CA ARG A 136 14.86 -1.10 4.46
C ARG A 136 14.24 0.27 4.71
N GLN A 137 14.09 1.07 3.66
CA GLN A 137 13.40 2.38 3.75
C GLN A 137 11.92 2.21 4.11
N TRP A 138 11.29 1.14 3.62
CA TRP A 138 9.93 0.75 3.99
C TRP A 138 9.85 0.41 5.47
N GLU A 139 10.84 -0.31 6.00
CA GLU A 139 10.95 -0.64 7.42
C GLU A 139 11.06 0.62 8.29
N ALA A 140 11.81 1.63 7.83
CA ALA A 140 11.97 2.89 8.56
C ALA A 140 10.69 3.76 8.56
N VAL A 141 9.87 3.69 7.50
CA VAL A 141 8.53 4.30 7.47
C VAL A 141 7.59 3.56 8.42
N ILE A 142 7.61 2.23 8.36
CA ILE A 142 6.88 1.34 9.25
C ILE A 142 7.27 1.53 10.72
N ALA A 143 8.53 1.80 11.01
CA ALA A 143 9.05 2.07 12.35
C ALA A 143 8.70 3.48 12.85
N GLY A 144 8.01 4.30 12.03
CA GLY A 144 7.57 5.64 12.39
C GLY A 144 8.68 6.71 12.34
N SER A 145 9.87 6.35 11.85
CA SER A 145 11.08 7.19 11.92
C SER A 145 11.19 8.25 10.82
N HIS A 146 10.55 8.06 9.65
CA HIS A 146 10.70 8.97 8.51
C HIS A 146 9.40 9.12 7.72
N TYR A 147 8.43 9.88 8.25
CA TYR A 147 7.41 10.47 7.39
C TYR A 147 8.04 11.61 6.59
N PRO A 148 7.83 11.72 5.27
CA PRO A 148 8.36 12.83 4.50
C PRO A 148 7.90 14.14 5.13
N ALA A 149 8.90 14.88 5.59
CA ALA A 149 8.79 16.10 6.36
C ALA A 149 8.26 17.25 5.49
N ARG A 150 6.95 17.26 5.21
CA ARG A 150 6.18 18.45 4.83
C ARG A 150 4.76 18.44 5.40
N VAL A 151 4.57 17.79 6.54
CA VAL A 151 3.38 18.03 7.35
C VAL A 151 3.57 19.43 7.95
N SER A 152 2.82 20.42 7.45
CA SER A 152 2.83 21.74 8.07
C SER A 152 2.36 21.61 9.53
N LYS A 153 2.89 22.47 10.41
CA LYS A 153 2.64 22.40 11.86
C LYS A 153 1.17 22.54 12.24
N ASP A 154 0.33 22.99 11.32
CA ASP A 154 -1.12 23.12 11.49
C ASP A 154 -1.81 21.97 10.71
N ASP A 155 -2.07 20.86 11.41
CA ASP A 155 -3.03 19.78 11.07
C ASP A 155 -3.33 19.56 9.58
N CYS A 156 -2.30 19.17 8.83
CA CYS A 156 -2.44 18.98 7.38
C CYS A 156 -3.16 17.67 7.07
N LEU A 157 -4.49 17.76 7.00
CA LEU A 157 -5.35 16.76 6.35
C LEU A 157 -4.85 16.42 4.94
N ALA A 158 -4.08 17.30 4.27
CA ALA A 158 -3.48 17.09 2.95
C ALA A 158 -1.96 16.84 3.04
N VAL A 159 -1.48 15.79 2.38
CA VAL A 159 -0.04 15.50 2.22
C VAL A 159 0.27 15.25 0.75
N TRP A 160 1.22 16.01 0.21
CA TRP A 160 1.74 15.78 -1.15
C TRP A 160 2.77 14.67 -1.14
N PHE A 161 2.42 13.52 -1.71
CA PHE A 161 3.32 12.37 -1.82
C PHE A 161 4.25 12.50 -3.02
N ARG A 162 3.78 13.16 -4.09
CA ARG A 162 4.54 13.43 -5.32
C ARG A 162 4.25 14.85 -5.80
N GLU A 163 4.88 15.25 -6.90
CA GLU A 163 4.63 16.56 -7.51
C GLU A 163 3.18 16.71 -8.01
N ASN A 164 2.61 15.62 -8.52
CA ASN A 164 1.27 15.54 -9.08
C ASN A 164 0.31 14.65 -8.28
N LEU A 165 0.66 14.27 -7.04
CA LEU A 165 -0.18 13.43 -6.17
C LEU A 165 -0.32 14.02 -4.77
N CYS A 166 -1.55 14.32 -4.39
CA CYS A 166 -1.95 14.72 -3.04
C CYS A 166 -2.84 13.65 -2.41
N VAL A 167 -2.61 13.34 -1.14
CA VAL A 167 -3.49 12.47 -0.36
C VAL A 167 -4.14 13.29 0.74
N PHE A 168 -5.45 13.12 0.90
CA PHE A 168 -6.26 13.89 1.83
C PHE A 168 -6.96 12.97 2.83
N ALA A 169 -6.54 13.01 4.09
CA ALA A 169 -7.15 12.28 5.18
C ALA A 169 -8.56 12.78 5.43
N TRP A 170 -9.51 11.86 5.48
CA TRP A 170 -10.92 12.16 5.72
C TRP A 170 -11.60 11.06 6.53
N THR A 171 -12.83 11.27 6.98
CA THR A 171 -13.62 10.26 7.72
C THR A 171 -14.97 10.05 7.04
N HIS A 172 -15.58 8.86 7.18
CA HIS A 172 -16.93 8.58 6.66
C HIS A 172 -17.10 8.83 5.15
N LEU A 173 -16.12 8.45 4.32
CA LEU A 173 -16.20 8.61 2.86
C LEU A 173 -17.31 7.75 2.22
N ASP A 174 -17.87 6.79 2.96
CA ASP A 174 -19.05 5.99 2.62
C ASP A 174 -20.35 6.80 2.66
N ASP A 175 -20.40 7.93 3.39
CA ASP A 175 -21.51 8.89 3.29
C ASP A 175 -21.30 9.82 2.10
N GLU A 176 -22.29 9.88 1.20
CA GLU A 176 -22.21 10.64 -0.05
C GLU A 176 -21.93 12.15 0.18
N ARG A 177 -22.47 12.74 1.26
CA ARG A 177 -22.26 14.16 1.55
C ARG A 177 -20.81 14.40 1.99
N ASN A 178 -20.28 13.51 2.83
CA ASN A 178 -18.89 13.53 3.27
C ASN A 178 -17.92 13.30 2.11
N LEU A 179 -18.21 12.36 1.19
CA LEU A 179 -17.44 12.17 -0.03
C LEU A 179 -17.38 13.45 -0.86
N LYS A 180 -18.53 14.08 -1.15
CA LYS A 180 -18.60 15.33 -1.92
C LYS A 180 -17.80 16.46 -1.25
N ALA A 181 -17.90 16.58 0.08
CA ALA A 181 -17.12 17.55 0.83
C ALA A 181 -15.61 17.27 0.75
N ALA A 182 -15.19 16.00 0.83
CA ALA A 182 -13.80 15.59 0.68
C ALA A 182 -13.26 15.90 -0.72
N VAL A 183 -14.03 15.59 -1.77
CA VAL A 183 -13.70 15.92 -3.16
C VAL A 183 -13.54 17.42 -3.35
N ALA A 184 -14.45 18.23 -2.78
CA ALA A 184 -14.34 19.68 -2.86
C ALA A 184 -13.07 20.21 -2.20
N ALA A 185 -12.78 19.74 -0.98
CA ALA A 185 -11.61 20.15 -0.22
C ALA A 185 -10.29 19.73 -0.88
N ILE A 186 -10.17 18.47 -1.32
CA ILE A 186 -8.94 18.03 -2.01
C ILE A 186 -8.74 18.73 -3.35
N THR A 187 -9.83 19.04 -4.08
CA THR A 187 -9.74 19.80 -5.34
C THR A 187 -9.18 21.21 -5.10
N GLU A 188 -9.57 21.86 -4.00
CA GLU A 188 -8.98 23.15 -3.60
C GLU A 188 -7.47 23.02 -3.33
N CYS A 189 -7.05 21.94 -2.63
CA CYS A 189 -5.62 21.65 -2.45
C CYS A 189 -4.92 21.44 -3.79
N LEU A 190 -5.50 20.69 -4.74
CA LEU A 190 -4.92 20.47 -6.06
C LEU A 190 -4.76 21.79 -6.84
N ARG A 191 -5.80 22.64 -6.85
CA ARG A 191 -5.77 23.95 -7.52
C ARG A 191 -4.78 24.94 -6.93
N SER A 192 -4.47 24.83 -5.64
CA SER A 192 -3.47 25.69 -5.00
C SER A 192 -2.07 25.50 -5.60
N ARG A 193 -1.84 24.39 -6.29
CA ARG A 193 -0.60 24.10 -7.00
C ARG A 193 -0.83 24.35 -8.48
N SER A 194 -0.47 25.54 -8.96
CA SER A 194 -0.53 25.86 -10.39
C SER A 194 0.31 24.85 -11.18
N CYS A 195 -0.34 24.00 -11.96
CA CYS A 195 0.34 23.02 -12.79
C CYS A 195 -0.36 22.88 -14.14
N ASP A 196 0.42 22.99 -15.22
CA ASP A 196 -0.05 22.74 -16.59
C ASP A 196 -0.27 21.24 -16.87
N SER A 197 0.05 20.38 -15.91
CA SER A 197 -0.08 18.93 -15.99
C SER A 197 -1.21 18.42 -15.11
N ASP A 198 -1.73 17.24 -15.47
CA ASP A 198 -2.77 16.57 -14.69
C ASP A 198 -2.28 16.27 -13.28
N THR A 199 -3.10 16.64 -12.29
CA THR A 199 -2.85 16.36 -10.89
C THR A 199 -3.89 15.42 -10.32
N PHE A 200 -3.46 14.61 -9.36
CA PHE A 200 -4.26 13.56 -8.76
C PHE A 200 -4.37 13.78 -7.26
N GLY A 201 -5.57 13.57 -6.75
CA GLY A 201 -5.93 13.59 -5.34
C GLY A 201 -6.44 12.22 -4.91
N VAL A 202 -6.14 11.81 -3.69
CA VAL A 202 -6.78 10.63 -3.06
C VAL A 202 -7.41 11.07 -1.74
N ALA A 203 -8.74 11.14 -1.69
CA ALA A 203 -9.45 11.26 -0.42
C ALA A 203 -9.42 9.88 0.26
N PHE A 204 -8.94 9.80 1.50
CA PHE A 204 -8.59 8.54 2.14
C PHE A 204 -9.02 8.49 3.60
N SER A 205 -9.82 7.49 3.98
CA SER A 205 -10.33 7.31 5.36
C SER A 205 -9.84 6.03 6.05
N LEU A 206 -8.78 5.42 5.51
CA LEU A 206 -8.33 4.07 5.81
C LEU A 206 -9.31 2.98 5.36
N PHE A 207 -10.61 3.07 5.64
CA PHE A 207 -11.57 2.05 5.20
C PHE A 207 -11.98 2.21 3.75
N HIS A 208 -12.05 3.45 3.29
CA HIS A 208 -12.46 3.80 1.95
C HIS A 208 -11.49 4.79 1.33
N CYS A 209 -11.48 4.85 0.01
CA CYS A 209 -10.80 5.89 -0.74
C CYS A 209 -11.63 6.36 -1.93
N ALA A 210 -11.32 7.56 -2.41
CA ALA A 210 -11.78 8.05 -3.71
C ALA A 210 -10.63 8.75 -4.43
N VAL A 211 -10.48 8.48 -5.72
CA VAL A 211 -9.48 9.14 -6.55
C VAL A 211 -10.13 10.34 -7.21
N VAL A 212 -9.41 11.46 -7.25
CA VAL A 212 -9.79 12.73 -7.89
C VAL A 212 -8.70 13.06 -8.91
N ARG A 213 -9.08 13.47 -10.11
CA ARG A 213 -8.18 14.00 -11.13
C ARG A 213 -8.62 15.41 -11.50
N LEU A 214 -7.67 16.34 -11.48
CA LEU A 214 -7.80 17.68 -12.00
C LEU A 214 -7.00 17.75 -13.30
N ASP A 215 -7.70 17.92 -14.41
CA ASP A 215 -7.10 18.04 -15.74
C ASP A 215 -6.34 19.38 -15.84
N GLY A 216 -5.05 19.31 -16.17
CA GLY A 216 -4.17 20.49 -16.15
C GLY A 216 -4.50 21.53 -17.24
N LYS A 217 -5.17 21.11 -18.32
CA LYS A 217 -5.45 21.98 -19.47
C LYS A 217 -6.83 22.63 -19.38
N THR A 218 -7.82 21.85 -18.98
CA THR A 218 -9.23 22.28 -18.94
C THR A 218 -9.67 22.72 -17.55
N GLY A 219 -8.94 22.33 -16.50
CA GLY A 219 -9.36 22.50 -15.12
C GLY A 219 -10.56 21.65 -14.72
N GLN A 220 -10.98 20.71 -15.59
CA GLN A 220 -12.10 19.81 -15.33
C GLN A 220 -11.74 18.85 -14.18
N VAL A 221 -12.72 18.63 -13.30
CA VAL A 221 -12.57 17.74 -12.15
C VAL A 221 -13.30 16.43 -12.46
N THR A 222 -12.61 15.32 -12.27
CA THR A 222 -13.21 13.98 -12.31
C THR A 222 -12.92 13.25 -11.01
N HIS A 223 -13.85 12.47 -10.49
CA HIS A 223 -13.57 11.60 -9.34
C HIS A 223 -14.28 10.24 -9.44
N THR A 224 -13.81 9.27 -8.66
CA THR A 224 -14.45 7.95 -8.55
C THR A 224 -15.60 7.99 -7.57
N GLY A 225 -16.46 6.97 -7.60
CA GLY A 225 -17.27 6.64 -6.42
C GLY A 225 -16.39 6.32 -5.20
N VAL A 226 -17.04 6.07 -4.07
CA VAL A 226 -16.34 5.51 -2.90
C VAL A 226 -15.88 4.08 -3.23
N LEU A 227 -14.62 3.78 -2.91
CA LEU A 227 -14.03 2.46 -3.10
C LEU A 227 -13.62 1.91 -1.74
N ASP A 228 -14.03 0.67 -1.44
CA ASP A 228 -13.53 -0.05 -0.28
C ASP A 228 -12.02 -0.22 -0.42
N PHE A 229 -11.26 0.24 0.57
CA PHE A 229 -9.80 0.12 0.57
C PHE A 229 -9.35 -0.99 1.49
N LEU A 230 -9.64 -0.89 2.79
CA LEU A 230 -9.20 -1.91 3.75
C LEU A 230 -10.12 -3.13 3.66
N PRO A 231 -9.59 -4.35 3.51
CA PRO A 231 -10.43 -5.54 3.50
C PRO A 231 -11.11 -5.73 4.86
N SER A 232 -12.25 -6.41 4.86
CA SER A 232 -12.91 -6.83 6.10
C SER A 232 -12.00 -7.76 6.89
N TRP A 233 -12.07 -7.68 8.24
CA TRP A 233 -11.35 -8.58 9.15
C TRP A 233 -11.67 -10.06 8.93
N TYR A 234 -12.81 -10.36 8.29
CA TYR A 234 -13.29 -11.71 7.97
C TYR A 234 -13.37 -11.94 6.45
N ALA A 235 -12.75 -11.09 5.63
CA ALA A 235 -12.75 -11.30 4.19
C ALA A 235 -11.93 -12.56 3.85
N TYR A 236 -12.48 -13.43 3.00
CA TYR A 236 -11.76 -14.57 2.43
C TYR A 236 -10.79 -14.13 1.32
N SER A 237 -10.99 -12.93 0.77
CA SER A 237 -10.10 -12.30 -0.18
C SER A 237 -9.60 -10.96 0.37
N PRO A 238 -8.29 -10.67 0.32
CA PRO A 238 -7.76 -9.36 0.68
C PRO A 238 -8.01 -8.31 -0.42
N SER A 239 -8.54 -8.72 -1.58
CA SER A 239 -8.72 -7.85 -2.72
C SER A 239 -9.86 -6.87 -2.50
N THR A 240 -9.60 -5.58 -2.74
CA THR A 240 -10.61 -4.53 -2.67
C THR A 240 -10.51 -3.62 -3.90
N PRO A 241 -11.62 -2.98 -4.31
CA PRO A 241 -11.60 -2.00 -5.41
C PRO A 241 -10.62 -0.85 -5.16
N GLY A 242 -10.48 -0.40 -3.91
CA GLY A 242 -9.57 0.67 -3.51
C GLY A 242 -8.10 0.27 -3.61
N ILE A 243 -7.72 -0.94 -3.17
CA ILE A 243 -6.36 -1.47 -3.37
C ILE A 243 -6.02 -1.49 -4.87
N THR A 244 -6.94 -2.01 -5.68
CA THR A 244 -6.79 -2.08 -7.15
C THR A 244 -6.61 -0.70 -7.76
N ALA A 245 -7.47 0.26 -7.39
CA ALA A 245 -7.44 1.61 -7.92
C ALA A 245 -6.15 2.36 -7.53
N LEU A 246 -5.70 2.27 -6.28
CA LEU A 246 -4.49 2.95 -5.83
C LEU A 246 -3.22 2.33 -6.41
N ALA A 247 -3.15 1.00 -6.55
CA ALA A 247 -2.03 0.33 -7.23
C ALA A 247 -1.92 0.77 -8.69
N ARG A 248 -3.04 0.84 -9.42
CA ARG A 248 -3.09 1.32 -10.81
C ARG A 248 -2.77 2.81 -10.91
N LEU A 249 -3.25 3.63 -9.97
CA LEU A 249 -2.88 5.05 -9.91
C LEU A 249 -1.38 5.22 -9.69
N SER A 250 -0.78 4.47 -8.77
CA SER A 250 0.68 4.51 -8.52
C SER A 250 1.47 4.13 -9.78
N GLU A 251 1.07 3.07 -10.49
CA GLU A 251 1.67 2.67 -11.78
C GLU A 251 1.54 3.75 -12.85
N TYR A 252 0.35 4.34 -13.00
CA TYR A 252 0.12 5.42 -13.95
C TYR A 252 1.00 6.63 -13.67
N LEU A 253 1.15 6.99 -12.40
CA LEU A 253 2.00 8.10 -11.99
C LEU A 253 3.48 7.80 -12.23
N ASP A 254 3.92 6.56 -11.97
CA ASP A 254 5.29 6.13 -12.30
C ASP A 254 5.55 6.20 -13.82
N ASP A 255 4.55 5.86 -14.64
CA ASP A 255 4.64 5.97 -16.09
C ASP A 255 4.73 7.42 -16.58
N LEU A 256 3.92 8.33 -16.00
CA LEU A 256 3.96 9.76 -16.32
C LEU A 256 5.29 10.40 -15.94
N SER A 257 5.89 10.00 -14.81
CA SER A 257 7.16 10.52 -14.33
C SER A 257 8.39 9.94 -15.05
N MET A 258 8.20 9.28 -16.21
CA MET A 258 9.26 8.57 -16.94
C MET A 258 10.05 7.63 -16.00
N GLY A 259 9.34 6.98 -15.08
CA GLY A 259 9.88 6.20 -13.98
C GLY A 259 9.77 6.89 -12.61
N HIS A 260 10.61 6.45 -11.69
CA HIS A 260 10.45 6.69 -10.25
C HIS A 260 10.60 8.18 -9.84
N PRO A 261 9.68 8.73 -9.00
CA PRO A 261 9.70 10.15 -8.61
C PRO A 261 10.99 10.58 -7.89
N ASP A 262 11.63 9.67 -7.15
CA ASP A 262 12.87 9.96 -6.41
C ASP A 262 14.16 9.94 -7.28
N VAL A 263 14.04 9.79 -8.60
CA VAL A 263 15.19 9.86 -9.51
C VAL A 263 15.43 11.32 -9.86
N THR A 264 16.21 12.02 -9.04
CA THR A 264 16.85 13.27 -9.47
C THR A 264 18.06 12.92 -10.32
N VAL A 265 18.04 13.28 -11.60
CA VAL A 265 19.16 13.01 -12.51
C VAL A 265 20.32 13.91 -12.09
N ARG A 266 21.45 13.31 -11.71
CA ARG A 266 22.68 14.05 -11.46
C ARG A 266 23.33 14.29 -12.81
N THR A 267 23.17 15.50 -13.35
CA THR A 267 23.82 15.90 -14.61
C THR A 267 25.32 16.08 -14.40
N THR A 268 26.05 14.99 -14.25
CA THR A 268 27.49 14.96 -14.57
C THR A 268 27.60 14.51 -16.01
N GLU A 269 28.41 15.15 -16.86
CA GLU A 269 28.66 14.67 -18.22
C GLU A 269 29.18 13.22 -18.17
N PRO A 270 28.37 12.20 -18.53
CA PRO A 270 28.77 10.84 -18.29
C PRO A 270 29.55 10.31 -19.49
N LEU A 271 30.62 9.55 -19.24
CA LEU A 271 31.35 8.77 -20.25
C LEU A 271 30.44 7.80 -21.05
N HIS A 272 29.23 7.50 -20.55
CA HIS A 272 28.25 6.57 -21.12
C HIS A 272 27.42 7.15 -22.28
N MET A 273 27.62 8.43 -22.66
CA MET A 273 26.91 9.10 -23.77
C MET A 273 27.08 8.42 -25.15
N ARG A 274 27.86 7.34 -25.24
CA ARG A 274 28.15 6.62 -26.49
C ARG A 274 27.50 5.24 -26.60
N LEU A 275 26.89 4.71 -25.55
CA LEU A 275 26.23 3.41 -25.64
C LEU A 275 24.82 3.56 -26.22
N PRO A 276 24.44 2.75 -27.22
CA PRO A 276 23.05 2.66 -27.67
C PRO A 276 22.09 2.30 -26.53
N HIS A 277 20.84 2.75 -26.64
CA HIS A 277 19.82 2.55 -25.61
C HIS A 277 19.59 1.06 -25.30
N GLU A 278 19.70 0.20 -26.31
CA GLU A 278 19.52 -1.24 -26.20
C GLU A 278 20.59 -1.86 -25.30
N LEU A 279 21.85 -1.38 -25.36
CA LEU A 279 22.91 -1.84 -24.47
C LEU A 279 22.71 -1.34 -23.05
N LEU A 280 22.25 -0.10 -22.86
CA LEU A 280 21.92 0.43 -21.54
C LEU A 280 20.76 -0.35 -20.90
N ALA A 281 19.72 -0.66 -21.69
CA ALA A 281 18.59 -1.46 -21.24
C ALA A 281 19.06 -2.87 -20.85
N LYS A 282 19.91 -3.48 -21.69
CA LYS A 282 20.50 -4.79 -21.40
C LYS A 282 21.36 -4.78 -20.14
N ILE A 283 22.15 -3.74 -19.90
CA ILE A 283 22.92 -3.57 -18.65
C ILE A 283 21.96 -3.53 -17.45
N SER A 284 20.84 -2.80 -17.56
CA SER A 284 19.87 -2.70 -16.46
C SER A 284 19.25 -4.04 -16.07
N GLU A 285 19.13 -5.00 -17.01
CA GLU A 285 18.65 -6.36 -16.73
C GLU A 285 19.60 -7.16 -15.84
N TYR A 286 20.89 -6.83 -15.83
CA TYR A 286 21.91 -7.48 -15.01
C TYR A 286 22.10 -6.82 -13.63
N ILE A 287 21.39 -5.74 -13.34
CA ILE A 287 21.46 -5.07 -12.04
C ILE A 287 20.46 -5.72 -11.09
N CYS A 288 20.96 -6.54 -10.16
CA CYS A 288 20.12 -7.29 -9.23
C CYS A 288 19.66 -6.47 -8.00
N GLY A 289 20.37 -5.40 -7.63
CA GLY A 289 20.03 -4.59 -6.45
C GLY A 289 19.11 -3.42 -6.78
N SER A 290 18.05 -3.23 -6.02
CA SER A 290 17.06 -2.16 -6.28
C SER A 290 17.66 -0.75 -6.12
N ASP A 291 18.56 -0.60 -5.14
CA ASP A 291 19.32 0.63 -4.87
C ASP A 291 20.36 0.89 -5.97
N THR A 292 21.04 -0.15 -6.46
CA THR A 292 22.02 -0.03 -7.55
C THR A 292 21.32 0.34 -8.86
N LEU A 293 20.16 -0.25 -9.13
CA LEU A 293 19.35 0.10 -10.30
C LEU A 293 18.88 1.56 -10.22
N LEU A 294 18.50 2.03 -9.03
CA LEU A 294 18.12 3.42 -8.82
C LEU A 294 19.31 4.37 -9.06
N ALA A 295 20.48 4.06 -8.50
CA ALA A 295 21.69 4.85 -8.71
C ALA A 295 22.08 4.90 -10.19
N TYR A 296 21.97 3.77 -10.91
CA TYR A 296 22.21 3.71 -12.35
C TYR A 296 21.20 4.56 -13.13
N ALA A 297 19.92 4.53 -12.78
CA ALA A 297 18.89 5.38 -13.37
C ALA A 297 19.10 6.88 -13.05
N GLN A 298 19.69 7.22 -11.90
CA GLN A 298 20.01 8.61 -11.52
C GLN A 298 21.22 9.18 -12.26
N ALA A 299 22.02 8.34 -12.94
CA ALA A 299 23.24 8.76 -13.61
C ALA A 299 22.99 9.65 -14.84
N SER A 300 21.95 9.39 -15.63
CA SER A 300 21.58 10.23 -16.77
C SER A 300 20.12 10.03 -17.20
N VAL A 301 19.61 10.92 -18.06
CA VAL A 301 18.28 10.75 -18.67
C VAL A 301 18.22 9.47 -19.52
N GLN A 302 19.31 9.10 -20.20
CA GLN A 302 19.36 7.90 -21.04
C GLN A 302 19.32 6.62 -20.21
N THR A 303 20.09 6.55 -19.10
CA THR A 303 20.07 5.38 -18.21
C THR A 303 18.74 5.27 -17.49
N ARG A 304 18.13 6.40 -17.08
CA ARG A 304 16.76 6.42 -16.55
C ARG A 304 15.77 5.80 -17.53
N ALA A 305 15.79 6.26 -18.78
CA ALA A 305 14.91 5.73 -19.82
C ALA A 305 15.17 4.23 -20.04
N ALA A 306 16.43 3.80 -20.06
CA ALA A 306 16.82 2.40 -20.23
C ALA A 306 16.36 1.50 -19.07
N CYS A 307 16.35 2.03 -17.85
CA CYS A 307 15.91 1.31 -16.65
C CYS A 307 14.39 1.28 -16.48
N ARG A 308 13.62 1.99 -17.31
CA ARG A 308 12.18 2.21 -17.10
C ARG A 308 11.44 0.89 -16.83
N ALA A 309 11.60 -0.10 -17.69
CA ALA A 309 10.91 -1.39 -17.54
C ALA A 309 11.24 -2.09 -16.21
N MET A 310 12.48 -2.00 -15.73
CA MET A 310 12.93 -2.62 -14.48
C MET A 310 12.49 -1.84 -13.24
N LEU A 311 12.43 -0.50 -13.33
CA LEU A 311 11.95 0.37 -12.26
C LEU A 311 10.44 0.29 -12.03
N MET A 312 9.68 -0.09 -13.08
CA MET A 312 8.23 -0.26 -12.98
C MET A 312 7.83 -1.57 -12.29
N LYS A 313 8.70 -2.58 -12.29
CA LYS A 313 8.41 -3.86 -11.63
C LYS A 313 8.42 -3.71 -10.10
N PRO A 314 7.57 -4.45 -9.37
CA PRO A 314 7.61 -4.47 -7.92
C PRO A 314 8.88 -5.16 -7.39
N TRP A 315 9.44 -4.62 -6.31
CA TRP A 315 10.62 -5.10 -5.61
C TRP A 315 10.32 -5.27 -4.13
N VAL A 316 10.80 -6.37 -3.56
CA VAL A 316 10.83 -6.61 -2.12
C VAL A 316 12.29 -6.83 -1.74
N VAL A 317 12.85 -5.89 -0.98
CA VAL A 317 14.29 -5.80 -0.71
C VAL A 317 15.06 -5.73 -2.05
N ASP A 318 15.85 -6.74 -2.38
CA ASP A 318 16.58 -6.86 -3.65
C ASP A 318 15.99 -7.94 -4.57
N LEU A 319 14.78 -8.40 -4.26
CA LEU A 319 14.06 -9.40 -5.06
C LEU A 319 13.04 -8.70 -5.96
N GLN A 320 13.26 -8.81 -7.27
CA GLN A 320 12.29 -8.40 -8.26
C GLN A 320 11.17 -9.44 -8.36
N LEU A 321 9.92 -8.98 -8.18
CA LEU A 321 8.74 -9.81 -8.40
C LEU A 321 8.36 -9.73 -9.88
N LEU A 322 8.25 -10.88 -10.52
CA LEU A 322 7.99 -10.98 -11.95
C LEU A 322 6.51 -11.16 -12.28
N ALA A 323 5.87 -12.03 -11.53
CA ALA A 323 4.49 -12.43 -11.72
C ALA A 323 3.93 -13.01 -10.42
N VAL A 324 2.62 -13.18 -10.41
CA VAL A 324 1.88 -13.86 -9.36
C VAL A 324 1.73 -15.32 -9.79
N HIS A 325 1.95 -16.26 -8.87
CA HIS A 325 1.74 -17.67 -9.19
C HIS A 325 0.24 -17.90 -9.49
N PRO A 326 -0.14 -18.64 -10.55
CA PRO A 326 -1.55 -18.87 -10.88
C PRO A 326 -2.33 -19.53 -9.73
N ASP A 327 -1.67 -20.42 -8.99
CA ASP A 327 -2.25 -21.09 -7.81
C ASP A 327 -2.18 -20.26 -6.51
N SER A 328 -1.84 -18.97 -6.58
CA SER A 328 -1.85 -18.08 -5.42
C SER A 328 -3.26 -17.64 -5.00
N VAL A 329 -4.32 -18.25 -5.56
CA VAL A 329 -5.68 -18.06 -5.05
C VAL A 329 -5.65 -18.55 -3.61
N LEU A 330 -5.61 -17.60 -2.67
CA LEU A 330 -5.61 -17.84 -1.23
C LEU A 330 -6.71 -18.87 -0.95
N CYS A 331 -6.28 -20.07 -0.55
CA CYS A 331 -7.09 -21.27 -0.59
C CYS A 331 -8.50 -21.04 -0.02
N ASP A 332 -9.51 -21.48 -0.76
CA ASP A 332 -10.88 -21.64 -0.28
C ASP A 332 -10.83 -22.35 1.09
N GLY A 333 -11.37 -21.68 2.11
CA GLY A 333 -11.14 -21.97 3.53
C GLY A 333 -11.80 -23.25 4.06
N GLN A 334 -11.54 -24.42 3.47
CA GLN A 334 -12.27 -25.64 3.82
C GLN A 334 -11.64 -26.55 4.89
N ASP A 335 -10.35 -26.47 5.27
CA ASP A 335 -9.79 -27.52 6.17
C ASP A 335 -8.86 -27.04 7.32
N GLY A 336 -8.85 -25.75 7.66
CA GLY A 336 -7.91 -25.18 8.64
C GLY A 336 -8.27 -25.35 10.13
N SER A 337 -9.46 -25.83 10.48
CA SER A 337 -9.99 -25.74 11.86
C SER A 337 -9.19 -26.54 12.90
N ASN A 338 -8.36 -27.51 12.50
CA ASN A 338 -7.61 -28.37 13.42
C ASN A 338 -6.12 -27.98 13.64
N LYS A 339 -5.56 -27.01 12.91
CA LYS A 339 -4.12 -26.65 13.07
C LYS A 339 -3.85 -25.39 13.89
N LEU A 340 -4.85 -24.52 14.10
CA LEU A 340 -4.68 -23.25 14.82
C LEU A 340 -4.61 -23.39 16.35
N SER A 341 -5.03 -24.53 16.93
CA SER A 341 -4.99 -24.69 18.40
C SER A 341 -3.58 -24.86 18.97
N ASN A 342 -2.57 -25.19 18.16
CA ASN A 342 -1.20 -25.43 18.63
C ASN A 342 -0.27 -24.21 18.56
N CYS A 343 -0.65 -23.12 17.88
CA CYS A 343 0.17 -21.90 17.82
C CYS A 343 -0.11 -20.90 18.95
N ALA A 344 -1.19 -21.10 19.72
CA ALA A 344 -1.59 -20.16 20.78
C ALA A 344 -0.72 -20.22 22.05
N HIS A 345 0.16 -21.22 22.19
CA HIS A 345 0.99 -21.42 23.40
C HIS A 345 2.41 -20.85 23.32
N ALA A 346 2.84 -20.24 22.20
CA ALA A 346 4.22 -19.73 22.05
C ALA A 346 4.40 -18.21 22.23
N ASN A 347 3.35 -17.47 22.57
CA ASN A 347 3.43 -16.02 22.82
C ASN A 347 3.44 -15.70 24.33
N GLU A 348 4.37 -16.30 25.06
CA GLU A 348 4.79 -15.75 26.35
C GLU A 348 5.79 -14.63 26.13
N LEU A 349 5.61 -13.56 26.91
CA LEU A 349 6.29 -12.27 26.87
C LEU A 349 7.82 -12.43 26.88
N HIS A 350 8.46 -12.39 25.70
CA HIS A 350 9.87 -12.06 25.61
C HIS A 350 10.00 -10.58 25.26
N ASP A 351 10.64 -9.84 26.16
CA ASP A 351 11.02 -8.45 26.00
C ASP A 351 11.79 -8.23 24.69
N GLU A 352 11.56 -7.06 24.11
CA GLU A 352 11.93 -6.64 22.77
C GLU A 352 13.46 -6.52 22.58
N ASP A 353 14.13 -7.62 22.20
CA ASP A 353 15.50 -7.55 21.66
C ASP A 353 15.47 -7.13 20.17
N GLU A 354 16.25 -6.10 19.85
CA GLU A 354 16.33 -5.42 18.54
C GLU A 354 16.80 -6.32 17.37
N ASP A 355 17.33 -7.52 17.64
CA ASP A 355 17.85 -8.45 16.62
C ASP A 355 16.78 -9.28 15.89
N ALA A 356 15.50 -9.14 16.24
CA ALA A 356 14.39 -9.80 15.56
C ALA A 356 14.00 -9.17 14.19
N MET A 357 14.75 -8.18 13.69
CA MET A 357 14.40 -7.48 12.45
C MET A 357 14.55 -8.34 11.18
N GLY A 358 15.53 -9.26 11.12
CA GLY A 358 15.74 -10.13 9.95
C GLY A 358 14.64 -11.16 9.67
N GLN A 359 13.83 -11.51 10.69
CA GLN A 359 12.75 -12.50 10.54
C GLN A 359 11.40 -11.91 10.09
N LYS A 360 11.28 -10.58 9.95
CA LYS A 360 9.97 -9.92 9.73
C LYS A 360 9.42 -10.05 8.30
N PHE A 361 10.22 -10.46 7.32
CA PHE A 361 9.74 -10.74 5.95
C PHE A 361 9.22 -12.18 5.73
N VAL A 362 9.38 -13.07 6.72
CA VAL A 362 8.79 -14.43 6.69
C VAL A 362 7.26 -14.40 6.54
N TYR A 363 6.61 -13.27 6.86
CA TYR A 363 5.16 -13.08 6.78
C TYR A 363 4.59 -12.78 5.38
N LEU A 364 5.42 -12.56 4.35
CA LEU A 364 4.94 -12.50 2.96
C LEU A 364 4.71 -13.89 2.34
N SER A 365 5.03 -14.97 3.09
CA SER A 365 4.97 -16.37 2.63
C SER A 365 3.58 -16.84 2.18
N ASP A 366 2.51 -16.17 2.62
CA ASP A 366 1.13 -16.51 2.24
C ASP A 366 0.79 -16.04 0.81
N ALA A 367 1.49 -15.02 0.30
CA ALA A 367 1.34 -14.54 -1.07
C ALA A 367 2.43 -15.14 -1.95
N LYS A 368 2.12 -16.23 -2.66
CA LYS A 368 3.06 -16.91 -3.55
C LYS A 368 3.39 -16.02 -4.76
N PHE A 369 4.64 -15.54 -4.85
CA PHE A 369 5.16 -14.75 -5.98
C PHE A 369 6.22 -15.53 -6.76
N LEU A 370 6.33 -15.27 -8.06
CA LEU A 370 7.45 -15.72 -8.89
C LEU A 370 8.58 -14.68 -8.86
N THR A 371 9.80 -15.12 -8.59
CA THR A 371 10.99 -14.26 -8.53
C THR A 371 12.01 -14.59 -9.63
N LEU A 372 12.86 -13.63 -10.00
CA LEU A 372 13.85 -13.79 -11.09
C LEU A 372 14.94 -14.83 -10.79
N ASP A 373 15.07 -15.25 -9.53
CA ASP A 373 16.07 -16.21 -9.06
C ASP A 373 15.64 -17.68 -9.20
N GLU A 374 14.38 -17.93 -9.57
CA GLU A 374 13.79 -19.27 -9.59
C GLU A 374 14.01 -19.97 -10.95
N LYS A 375 15.21 -20.53 -11.14
CA LYS A 375 15.48 -21.55 -12.16
C LYS A 375 15.35 -22.99 -11.64
N ARG A 376 14.51 -23.27 -10.62
CA ARG A 376 14.15 -24.64 -10.19
C ARG A 376 12.68 -24.76 -9.82
N ALA A 377 12.07 -25.85 -10.26
CA ALA A 377 10.61 -26.05 -10.33
C ALA A 377 9.93 -26.58 -9.05
N ASP A 378 10.66 -26.83 -7.95
CA ASP A 378 10.11 -27.63 -6.84
C ASP A 378 10.18 -26.99 -5.44
N THR A 379 10.37 -25.68 -5.30
CA THR A 379 10.36 -25.03 -3.97
C THR A 379 9.69 -23.67 -3.99
N VAL A 380 8.76 -23.47 -3.04
CA VAL A 380 8.05 -22.19 -2.79
C VAL A 380 8.92 -21.15 -2.10
N TYR A 381 10.14 -21.46 -1.65
CA TYR A 381 11.22 -20.48 -1.44
C TYR A 381 12.58 -21.20 -1.49
N SER A 382 13.54 -20.64 -2.23
CA SER A 382 14.95 -20.70 -1.84
C SER A 382 15.56 -19.32 -2.04
N VAL A 383 15.86 -18.65 -0.92
CA VAL A 383 16.60 -17.38 -0.86
C VAL A 383 18.01 -17.65 -1.38
N SER A 384 18.44 -16.95 -2.43
CA SER A 384 19.87 -16.95 -2.76
C SER A 384 20.61 -16.09 -1.75
N ASP A 385 21.56 -16.73 -1.08
CA ASP A 385 22.61 -16.02 -0.38
C ASP A 385 23.51 -15.35 -1.45
N PRO A 386 23.72 -14.01 -1.42
CA PRO A 386 24.67 -13.33 -2.29
C PRO A 386 26.10 -13.90 -2.25
N GLN A 387 26.47 -14.67 -1.22
CA GLN A 387 27.73 -15.42 -1.19
C GLN A 387 27.81 -16.48 -2.29
N TYR A 388 26.70 -17.12 -2.68
CA TYR A 388 26.70 -18.24 -3.62
C TYR A 388 27.03 -17.81 -5.06
N HIS A 389 26.62 -16.60 -5.46
CA HIS A 389 26.99 -16.04 -6.76
C HIS A 389 28.46 -15.64 -6.82
N ARG A 390 29.04 -15.26 -5.67
CA ARG A 390 30.46 -14.93 -5.54
C ARG A 390 31.34 -16.19 -5.66
N GLU A 391 30.89 -17.32 -5.15
CA GLU A 391 31.56 -18.61 -5.29
C GLU A 391 31.48 -19.17 -6.72
N LEU A 392 30.34 -19.04 -7.41
CA LEU A 392 30.21 -19.46 -8.83
C LEU A 392 31.11 -18.67 -9.80
N LEU A 393 31.34 -17.38 -9.53
CA LEU A 393 32.29 -16.55 -10.29
C LEU A 393 33.76 -16.86 -9.92
N GLN A 394 34.03 -17.32 -8.69
CA GLN A 394 35.36 -17.81 -8.30
C GLN A 394 35.67 -19.21 -8.88
N VAL A 395 34.66 -20.08 -9.04
CA VAL A 395 34.82 -21.38 -9.70
C VAL A 395 35.02 -21.21 -11.21
N SER A 396 34.31 -20.27 -11.83
CA SER A 396 34.46 -19.99 -13.28
C SER A 396 35.79 -19.31 -13.63
N SER A 397 36.41 -18.57 -12.70
CA SER A 397 37.75 -17.98 -12.90
C SER A 397 38.91 -18.98 -12.66
N ARG A 398 38.65 -20.13 -12.03
CA ARG A 398 39.62 -21.24 -11.91
C ARG A 398 39.66 -22.15 -13.14
N ILE A 399 38.58 -22.24 -13.92
CA ILE A 399 38.49 -23.10 -15.12
C ILE A 399 39.20 -22.47 -16.34
N TYR A 400 39.59 -21.20 -16.28
CA TYR A 400 40.35 -20.51 -17.35
C TYR A 400 41.84 -20.31 -17.02
N LEU A 401 42.35 -20.95 -15.98
CA LEU A 401 43.77 -20.90 -15.57
C LEU A 401 44.41 -22.29 -15.34
N GLU A 402 43.82 -23.35 -15.89
CA GLU A 402 44.49 -24.66 -16.09
C GLU A 402 44.58 -25.00 -17.57
#